data_AF-A0A942UG98-F1
#
_entry.id   AF-A0A942UG98-F1
#
_cell.length_a   1.000
_cell.length_b   1.000
_cell.length_c   1.000
_cell.angle_alpha   90.00
_cell.angle_beta   90.00
_cell.angle_gamma   90.00
#
_symmetry.space_group_name_H-M   'P 1'
#
loop_
_entity.id
_entity.type
_entity.pdbx_description
1 polymer ?
#
loop_
_entity_poly.entity_id
_entity_poly.type
_entity_poly.pdbx_seq_one_letter_code
_entity_poly.pdbx_strand_id
1 'polypeptide(L)'
;MEKKESVHVANEGHKLFSAFTDYSLGIFISIVLGVMWSKVYQTWAIVYRESQFDNNQPITWMEDSPPTWITATESPNSFLTGVIFFFVIVGIIFTFCLRKRFKVTTR
;
A
#
# COMPACT_ATOMS: atom_id res chain seq x y z
N MET A 1 37.04 -6.86 28.72
CA MET A 1 36.33 -7.35 27.51
C MET A 1 34.85 -6.99 27.54
N GLU A 2 34.22 -7.01 28.73
CA GLU A 2 32.83 -6.58 29.03
C GLU A 2 32.37 -5.23 28.43
N LYS A 3 33.26 -4.22 28.41
CA LYS A 3 32.93 -2.88 27.88
C LYS A 3 32.76 -2.84 26.36
N LYS A 4 33.40 -3.75 25.60
CA LYS A 4 33.20 -3.84 24.14
C LYS A 4 31.91 -4.58 23.79
N GLU A 5 31.53 -5.55 24.61
CA GLU A 5 30.32 -6.37 24.42
C GLU A 5 29.05 -5.55 24.69
N SER A 6 29.01 -4.80 25.81
CA SER A 6 27.90 -3.89 26.13
C SER A 6 27.67 -2.80 25.07
N VAL A 7 28.75 -2.21 24.53
CA VAL A 7 28.66 -1.20 23.45
C VAL A 7 28.18 -1.82 22.13
N HIS A 8 28.58 -3.06 21.84
CA HIS A 8 28.13 -3.76 20.64
C HIS A 8 26.63 -4.07 20.70
N VAL A 9 26.13 -4.55 21.85
CA VAL A 9 24.71 -4.86 22.07
C VAL A 9 23.84 -3.60 21.99
N ALA A 10 24.29 -2.48 22.56
CA ALA A 10 23.57 -1.20 22.46
C ALA A 10 23.45 -0.70 21.00
N ASN A 11 24.51 -0.89 20.20
CA ASN A 11 24.52 -0.50 18.78
C ASN A 11 23.61 -1.39 17.91
N GLU A 12 23.56 -2.69 18.19
CA GLU A 12 22.65 -3.65 17.55
C GLU A 12 21.18 -3.28 17.82
N GLY A 13 20.85 -2.98 19.07
CA GLY A 13 19.50 -2.56 19.48
C GLY A 13 19.04 -1.27 18.79
N HIS A 14 19.91 -0.27 18.70
CA HIS A 14 19.59 0.99 18.02
C HIS A 14 19.33 0.81 16.50
N LYS A 15 20.07 -0.10 15.84
CA LYS A 15 19.85 -0.43 14.42
C LYS A 15 18.55 -1.19 14.17
N LEU A 16 18.17 -2.09 15.09
CA LEU A 16 16.90 -2.80 15.03
C LEU A 16 15.72 -1.87 15.27
N PHE A 17 15.84 -0.95 16.23
CA PHE A 17 14.79 0.02 16.50
C PHE A 17 14.55 0.97 15.32
N SER A 18 15.61 1.53 14.72
CA SER A 18 15.45 2.37 13.53
C SER A 18 14.85 1.59 12.35
N ALA A 19 15.22 0.32 12.20
CA ALA A 19 14.60 -0.55 11.21
C ALA A 19 13.11 -0.72 11.39
N PHE A 20 12.71 -1.00 12.62
CA PHE A 20 11.32 -1.13 12.97
C PHE A 20 10.56 0.17 12.68
N THR A 21 11.07 1.32 13.12
CA THR A 21 10.44 2.63 12.89
C THR A 21 10.28 2.95 11.40
N ASP A 22 11.31 2.70 10.57
CA ASP A 22 11.25 2.95 9.13
C ASP A 22 10.14 2.14 8.45
N TYR A 23 10.04 0.85 8.77
CA TYR A 23 9.02 -0.03 8.19
C TYR A 23 7.62 0.28 8.72
N SER A 24 7.47 0.56 10.02
CA SER A 24 6.18 0.96 10.59
C SER A 24 5.66 2.25 9.95
N LEU A 25 6.52 3.24 9.74
CA LEU A 25 6.14 4.49 9.07
C LEU A 25 5.78 4.24 7.60
N GLY A 26 6.57 3.44 6.88
CA GLY A 26 6.27 3.08 5.49
C GLY A 26 4.92 2.38 5.33
N ILE A 27 4.61 1.42 6.21
CA ILE A 27 3.32 0.73 6.21
C ILE A 27 2.18 1.71 6.53
N PHE A 28 2.36 2.59 7.52
CA PHE A 28 1.34 3.58 7.88
C PHE A 28 1.01 4.51 6.71
N ILE A 29 2.03 5.07 6.04
CA ILE A 29 1.85 5.93 4.87
C ILE A 29 1.13 5.19 3.75
N SER A 30 1.50 3.93 3.49
CA SER A 30 0.84 3.09 2.49
C SER A 30 -0.63 2.84 2.79
N ILE A 31 -1.00 2.61 4.06
CA ILE A 31 -2.40 2.44 4.46
C ILE A 31 -3.18 3.73 4.18
N VAL A 32 -2.64 4.89 4.58
CA VAL A 32 -3.29 6.19 4.34
C VAL A 32 -3.50 6.43 2.84
N LEU A 33 -2.47 6.21 2.02
CA LEU A 33 -2.56 6.36 0.56
C LEU A 33 -3.55 5.37 -0.05
N GLY A 34 -3.56 4.11 0.39
CA GLY A 34 -4.50 3.10 -0.08
C GLY A 34 -5.95 3.45 0.24
N VAL A 35 -6.22 3.95 1.44
CA VAL A 35 -7.55 4.43 1.84
C VAL A 35 -7.99 5.63 1.00
N MET A 36 -7.12 6.64 0.85
CA MET A 36 -7.42 7.83 0.04
C MET A 36 -7.72 7.44 -1.41
N TRP A 37 -6.86 6.63 -2.02
CA TRP A 37 -7.02 6.18 -3.41
C TRP A 37 -8.30 5.38 -3.61
N SER A 38 -8.58 4.46 -2.69
CA SER A 38 -9.81 3.65 -2.73
C SER A 38 -11.06 4.52 -2.67
N LYS A 39 -11.08 5.54 -1.80
CA LYS A 39 -12.23 6.45 -1.66
C LYS A 39 -12.45 7.34 -2.89
N VAL A 40 -11.36 7.86 -3.47
CA VAL A 40 -11.44 8.63 -4.72
C VAL A 40 -12.00 7.76 -5.84
N TYR A 41 -11.48 6.54 -6.00
CA TYR A 41 -11.95 5.62 -7.04
C TYR A 41 -13.39 5.17 -6.81
N GLN A 42 -13.79 4.87 -5.58
CA GLN A 42 -15.18 4.55 -5.23
C GLN A 42 -16.13 5.69 -5.59
N THR A 43 -15.76 6.93 -5.26
CA THR A 43 -16.58 8.11 -5.57
C THR A 43 -16.74 8.28 -7.08
N TRP A 44 -15.63 8.16 -7.82
CA TRP A 44 -15.66 8.19 -9.28
C TRP A 44 -16.53 7.07 -9.86
N ALA A 45 -16.41 5.84 -9.35
CA ALA A 45 -17.16 4.68 -9.82
C ALA A 45 -18.67 4.80 -9.55
N ILE A 46 -19.07 5.37 -8.40
CA ILE A 46 -20.48 5.66 -8.08
C ILE A 46 -21.04 6.69 -9.06
N VAL A 47 -20.36 7.82 -9.23
CA VAL A 47 -20.79 8.88 -10.16
C VAL A 47 -20.83 8.36 -11.60
N TYR A 48 -19.86 7.54 -11.99
CA TYR A 48 -19.83 6.91 -13.31
C TYR A 48 -21.04 5.99 -13.53
N ARG A 49 -21.38 5.16 -12.54
CA ARG A 49 -22.56 4.27 -12.59
C ARG A 49 -23.87 5.05 -12.62
N GLU A 50 -23.98 6.14 -11.85
CA GLU A 50 -25.19 6.97 -11.77
C GLU A 50 -25.40 7.89 -12.97
N SER A 51 -24.32 8.36 -13.61
CA SER A 51 -24.44 9.42 -14.61
C SER A 51 -24.90 8.96 -15.99
N GLN A 52 -24.49 7.79 -16.50
CA GLN A 52 -24.81 7.39 -17.89
C GLN A 52 -24.73 5.87 -18.21
N PHE A 53 -24.57 4.95 -17.24
CA PHE A 53 -24.42 3.53 -17.60
C PHE A 53 -25.78 2.83 -17.75
N ASP A 54 -26.24 2.64 -18.98
CA ASP A 54 -27.31 1.70 -19.30
C ASP A 54 -26.78 0.28 -19.04
N ASN A 55 -27.21 -0.35 -17.94
CA ASN A 55 -26.84 -1.74 -17.59
C ASN A 55 -27.22 -2.75 -18.70
N ASN A 56 -28.03 -2.34 -19.69
CA ASN A 56 -28.45 -3.18 -20.79
C ASN A 56 -27.59 -3.00 -22.05
N GLN A 57 -26.61 -2.08 -22.07
CA GLN A 57 -25.67 -2.01 -23.17
C GLN A 57 -24.57 -3.07 -23.01
N PRO A 58 -24.44 -4.02 -23.97
CA PRO A 58 -23.41 -5.03 -23.91
C PRO A 58 -22.06 -4.33 -24.03
N ILE A 59 -21.29 -4.39 -22.94
CA ILE A 59 -19.94 -3.86 -22.91
C ILE A 59 -19.08 -4.82 -23.76
N THR A 60 -18.81 -4.44 -25.00
CA THR A 60 -18.18 -5.29 -26.05
C THR A 60 -16.75 -5.76 -25.75
N TRP A 61 -16.18 -5.35 -24.61
CA TRP A 61 -14.84 -5.73 -24.13
C TRP A 61 -14.87 -6.63 -22.88
N MET A 62 -16.02 -7.23 -22.52
CA MET A 62 -16.21 -7.98 -21.26
C MET A 62 -16.88 -9.34 -21.47
N GLU A 63 -16.16 -10.32 -22.00
CA GLU A 63 -16.63 -11.72 -21.92
C GLU A 63 -16.07 -12.48 -20.71
N ASP A 64 -14.89 -12.09 -20.18
CA ASP A 64 -14.19 -12.94 -19.20
C ASP A 64 -13.98 -12.34 -17.80
N SER A 65 -14.13 -11.03 -17.60
CA SER A 65 -13.92 -10.43 -16.27
C SER A 65 -14.73 -9.16 -16.01
N PRO A 66 -15.40 -9.04 -14.84
CA PRO A 66 -16.11 -7.83 -14.48
C PRO A 66 -15.13 -6.69 -14.23
N PRO A 67 -15.46 -5.46 -14.64
CA PRO A 67 -14.61 -4.30 -14.44
C PRO A 67 -14.47 -3.93 -12.97
N THR A 68 -13.33 -3.33 -12.63
CA THR A 68 -12.97 -2.94 -11.27
C THR A 68 -13.94 -1.93 -10.64
N TRP A 69 -14.66 -1.12 -11.43
CA TRP A 69 -15.68 -0.21 -10.93
C TRP A 69 -16.93 -0.93 -10.39
N ILE A 70 -17.26 -2.13 -10.91
CA ILE A 70 -18.33 -2.97 -10.34
C ILE A 70 -17.93 -3.40 -8.93
N THR A 71 -16.74 -3.98 -8.78
CA THR A 71 -16.24 -4.42 -7.47
C THR A 71 -16.14 -3.25 -6.48
N ALA A 72 -15.75 -2.06 -6.95
CA ALA A 72 -15.67 -0.86 -6.12
C ALA A 72 -17.03 -0.35 -5.63
N THR A 73 -18.11 -0.58 -6.39
CA THR A 73 -19.48 -0.16 -6.02
C THR A 73 -20.27 -1.23 -5.27
N GLU A 74 -20.17 -2.50 -5.69
CA GLU A 74 -20.95 -3.61 -5.11
C GLU A 74 -20.30 -4.20 -3.85
N SER A 75 -18.97 -4.13 -3.76
CA SER A 75 -18.20 -4.67 -2.63
C SER A 75 -17.13 -3.68 -2.15
N PRO A 76 -17.54 -2.49 -1.66
CA PRO A 76 -16.61 -1.40 -1.36
C PRO A 76 -15.56 -1.78 -0.31
N ASN A 77 -15.92 -2.62 0.66
CA ASN A 77 -14.98 -3.09 1.69
C ASN A 77 -13.93 -4.07 1.14
N SER A 78 -14.33 -4.96 0.23
CA SER A 78 -13.41 -5.90 -0.43
C SER A 78 -12.44 -5.15 -1.34
N PHE A 79 -12.95 -4.18 -2.11
CA PHE A 79 -12.14 -3.31 -2.93
C PHE A 79 -11.14 -2.50 -2.10
N LEU A 80 -11.59 -1.87 -1.01
CA LEU A 80 -10.72 -1.14 -0.08
C LEU A 80 -9.61 -2.02 0.47
N THR A 81 -9.95 -3.23 0.93
CA THR A 81 -8.99 -4.18 1.49
C THR A 81 -7.93 -4.58 0.46
N GLY A 82 -8.35 -4.87 -0.78
CA GLY A 82 -7.43 -5.19 -1.88
C GLY A 82 -6.49 -4.05 -2.22
N VAL A 83 -7.00 -2.81 -2.29
CA VAL A 83 -6.17 -1.62 -2.55
C VAL A 83 -5.17 -1.39 -1.41
N ILE A 84 -5.61 -1.46 -0.15
CA ILE A 84 -4.71 -1.31 1.00
C ILE A 84 -3.60 -2.37 0.96
N PHE A 85 -3.95 -3.62 0.70
CA PHE A 85 -2.97 -4.70 0.61
C PHE A 85 -1.91 -4.45 -0.46
N PHE A 86 -2.34 -3.99 -1.65
CA PHE A 86 -1.43 -3.60 -2.73
C PHE A 86 -0.48 -2.46 -2.29
N PHE A 87 -1.01 -1.39 -1.71
CA PHE A 87 -0.20 -0.26 -1.26
C PHE A 87 0.77 -0.64 -0.13
N VAL A 88 0.38 -1.53 0.78
CA VAL A 88 1.26 -2.03 1.84
C VAL A 88 2.45 -2.79 1.24
N ILE A 89 2.22 -3.66 0.26
CA ILE A 89 3.31 -4.37 -0.45
C ILE A 89 4.25 -3.37 -1.11
N VAL A 90 3.71 -2.40 -1.86
CA VAL A 90 4.49 -1.36 -2.52
C VAL A 90 5.30 -0.55 -1.50
N GLY A 91 4.71 -0.19 -0.36
CA GLY A 91 5.38 0.54 0.72
C GLY A 91 6.51 -0.22 1.38
N ILE A 92 6.33 -1.52 1.60
CA ILE A 92 7.38 -2.39 2.14
C ILE A 92 8.56 -2.47 1.15
N ILE A 93 8.28 -2.69 -0.14
CA ILE A 93 9.31 -2.73 -1.20
C ILE A 93 10.02 -1.37 -1.31
N PHE A 94 9.27 -0.27 -1.28
CA PHE A 94 9.83 1.08 -1.34
C PHE A 94 10.75 1.36 -0.15
N THR A 95 10.31 1.02 1.06
CA THR A 95 11.12 1.18 2.29
C THR A 95 12.38 0.31 2.22
N PHE A 96 12.27 -0.92 1.71
CA PHE A 96 13.42 -1.80 1.49
C PHE A 96 14.43 -1.17 0.51
N CYS A 97 13.96 -0.63 -0.61
CA CYS A 97 14.80 0.05 -1.60
C CYS A 97 15.48 1.29 -1.03
N LEU A 98 14.77 2.11 -0.25
CA LEU A 98 15.34 3.28 0.41
C LEU A 98 16.47 2.88 1.35
N ARG A 99 16.22 1.92 2.25
CA ARG A 99 17.23 1.46 3.21
C ARG A 99 18.44 0.83 2.52
N LYS A 100 18.23 0.10 1.42
CA LYS A 100 19.33 -0.42 0.60
C LYS A 100 20.16 0.72 0.00
N ARG A 101 19.53 1.76 -0.55
CA ARG A 101 20.21 2.92 -1.11
C ARG A 101 21.01 3.68 -0.04
N PHE A 102 20.42 3.97 1.11
CA PHE A 102 21.09 4.71 2.18
C PHE A 102 22.31 3.96 2.73
N LYS A 103 22.26 2.62 2.84
CA LYS A 103 23.43 1.81 3.22
C LYS A 103 24.59 1.88 2.23
N VAL A 104 24.32 2.08 0.94
CA VAL A 104 25.36 2.15 -0.11
C VAL A 104 26.05 3.51 -0.11
N THR A 105 25.34 4.60 0.20
CA THR A 105 25.91 5.96 0.20
C THR A 105 26.83 6.25 1.39
N THR A 106 26.79 5.46 2.47
CA THR A 106 27.64 5.65 3.67
C THR A 106 28.92 4.80 3.69
N ARG A 107 29.28 4.15 2.58
CA ARG A 107 30.59 3.50 2.37
C ARG A 107 31.48 4.39 1.53
#